data_AF-A0A5E4K1E7-F1
#
_entry.id   AF-A0A5E4K1E7-F1
#
_cell.length_a   1.000
_cell.length_b   1.000
_cell.length_c   1.000
_cell.angle_alpha   90.00
_cell.angle_beta   90.00
_cell.angle_gamma   90.00
#
_symmetry.space_group_name_H-M   'P 1'
#
loop_
_entity.id
_entity.type
_entity.pdbx_description
1 polymer ?
#
loop_
_entity_poly.entity_id
_entity_poly.type
_entity_poly.pdbx_seq_one_letter_code
_entity_poly.pdbx_strand_id
1 'polypeptide(L)'
;MTEEEIPQYIQDLNRYQYADVAGRFGSNEDTAQFVPSTLEKLVSGFGVDKDILEGLKQGTLASEEGIKTAVNIYAGKYKKSLETLKVSEFYEVRFNTLKSLLGEAKAAEAKETFEKYADQSIGSITKKVSQAQAKLKDNTGLFDEAAKAEAKKTLEKLGAIHNLIVLLEDRKFEEIRNDAKKQYYKESITELLTKTA
;
A
#
# COMPACT_ATOMS: atom_id res chain seq x y z
N MET A 1 25.77 -4.01 16.58
CA MET A 1 24.45 -4.47 16.11
C MET A 1 24.73 -5.57 15.11
N THR A 2 24.31 -6.80 15.41
CA THR A 2 24.29 -7.89 14.43
C THR A 2 23.32 -7.52 13.32
N GLU A 3 23.64 -7.82 12.07
CA GLU A 3 22.70 -7.74 10.94
C GLU A 3 21.53 -8.70 11.24
N GLU A 4 20.49 -8.21 11.91
CA GLU A 4 19.21 -8.91 11.93
C GLU A 4 18.64 -8.87 10.51
N GLU A 5 18.43 -10.06 9.94
CA GLU A 5 17.80 -10.20 8.64
C GLU A 5 16.46 -9.45 8.64
N ILE A 6 16.29 -8.52 7.70
CA ILE A 6 15.05 -7.76 7.56
C ILE A 6 13.89 -8.76 7.37
N PRO A 7 12.84 -8.73 8.23
CA PRO A 7 11.74 -9.66 8.14
C PRO A 7 11.09 -9.71 6.74
N GLN A 8 10.67 -10.90 6.30
CA GLN A 8 10.14 -11.09 4.94
C GLN A 8 8.95 -10.17 4.62
N TYR A 9 8.07 -9.87 5.59
CA TYR A 9 6.94 -8.97 5.36
C TYR A 9 7.38 -7.51 5.09
N ILE A 10 8.51 -7.06 5.65
CA ILE A 10 9.08 -5.74 5.33
C ILE A 10 9.66 -5.74 3.92
N GLN A 11 10.32 -6.83 3.50
CA GLN A 11 10.81 -6.97 2.13
C GLN A 11 9.64 -7.01 1.13
N ASP A 12 8.59 -7.76 1.45
CA ASP A 12 7.39 -7.92 0.63
C ASP A 12 6.61 -6.60 0.48
N LEU A 13 6.59 -5.75 1.50
CA LEU A 13 6.04 -4.39 1.40
C LEU A 13 6.71 -3.59 0.28
N ASN A 14 8.04 -3.57 0.24
CA ASN A 14 8.77 -2.87 -0.80
C ASN A 14 8.63 -3.55 -2.16
N ARG A 15 8.66 -4.89 -2.18
CA ARG A 15 8.56 -5.69 -3.40
C ARG A 15 7.23 -5.51 -4.10
N TYR A 16 6.11 -5.52 -3.38
CA TYR A 16 4.77 -5.52 -3.96
C TYR A 16 4.08 -4.15 -3.99
N GLN A 17 4.76 -3.06 -3.62
CA GLN A 17 4.15 -1.71 -3.57
C GLN A 17 3.59 -1.25 -4.93
N TYR A 18 4.24 -1.61 -6.05
CA TYR A 18 3.71 -1.31 -7.39
C TYR A 18 2.46 -2.13 -7.74
N ALA A 19 2.25 -3.29 -7.10
CA ALA A 19 1.02 -4.05 -7.29
C ALA A 19 -0.19 -3.38 -6.65
N ASP A 20 -0.02 -2.75 -5.47
CA ASP A 20 -1.08 -1.94 -4.85
C ASP A 20 -1.46 -0.76 -5.76
N VAL A 21 -0.45 -0.09 -6.35
CA VAL A 21 -0.68 0.99 -7.32
C VAL A 21 -1.43 0.49 -8.55
N ALA A 22 -1.01 -0.66 -9.11
CA ALA A 22 -1.68 -1.27 -10.26
C ALA A 22 -3.13 -1.65 -9.93
N GLY A 23 -3.40 -2.14 -8.72
CA GLY A 23 -4.75 -2.40 -8.22
C GLY A 23 -5.63 -1.16 -8.17
N ARG A 24 -5.10 -0.06 -7.61
CA ARG A 24 -5.82 1.21 -7.56
C ARG A 24 -6.02 1.82 -8.96
N PHE A 25 -5.04 1.72 -9.85
CA PHE A 25 -5.18 2.15 -11.24
C PHE A 25 -6.23 1.35 -12.02
N GLY A 26 -6.23 0.02 -11.88
CA GLY A 26 -7.20 -0.86 -12.55
C GLY A 26 -8.63 -0.68 -12.06
N SER A 27 -8.82 -0.07 -10.89
CA SER A 27 -10.15 0.25 -10.35
C SER A 27 -10.78 1.54 -10.91
N ASN A 28 -10.05 2.28 -11.75
CA ASN A 28 -10.52 3.53 -12.35
C ASN A 28 -10.15 3.58 -13.85
N GLU A 29 -11.17 3.74 -14.69
CA GLU A 29 -11.04 3.79 -16.16
C GLU A 29 -10.02 4.83 -16.65
N ASP A 30 -9.97 6.02 -16.03
CA ASP A 30 -9.06 7.11 -16.41
C ASP A 30 -7.59 6.75 -16.21
N THR A 31 -7.32 5.80 -15.31
CA THR A 31 -5.98 5.38 -14.93
C THR A 31 -5.61 3.96 -15.34
N ALA A 32 -6.55 3.21 -15.90
CA ALA A 32 -6.34 1.81 -16.29
C ALA A 32 -5.18 1.63 -17.28
N GLN A 33 -4.97 2.61 -18.17
CA GLN A 33 -3.85 2.63 -19.14
C GLN A 33 -2.46 2.53 -18.51
N PHE A 34 -2.30 2.92 -17.23
CA PHE A 34 -1.01 2.86 -16.53
C PHE A 34 -0.71 1.49 -15.92
N VAL A 35 -1.68 0.57 -15.85
CA VAL A 35 -1.54 -0.74 -15.19
C VAL A 35 -0.38 -1.57 -15.77
N PRO A 36 -0.24 -1.75 -17.10
CA PRO A 36 0.85 -2.56 -17.66
C PRO A 36 2.24 -2.05 -17.24
N SER A 37 2.53 -0.75 -17.43
CA SER A 37 3.81 -0.15 -17.02
C SER A 37 4.09 -0.27 -15.52
N THR A 38 3.04 -0.25 -14.70
CA THR A 38 3.15 -0.42 -13.24
C THR A 38 3.50 -1.87 -12.89
N LEU A 39 2.92 -2.85 -13.57
CA LEU A 39 3.28 -4.26 -13.42
C LEU A 39 4.70 -4.56 -13.96
N GLU A 40 5.14 -3.87 -14.99
CA GLU A 40 6.53 -3.99 -15.45
C GLU A 40 7.54 -3.51 -14.40
N LYS A 41 7.25 -2.41 -13.71
CA LYS A 41 8.05 -1.93 -12.57
C LYS A 41 8.09 -2.95 -11.43
N LEU A 42 6.94 -3.56 -11.12
CA LEU A 42 6.86 -4.64 -10.15
C LEU A 42 7.78 -5.80 -10.52
N VAL A 43 7.65 -6.32 -11.74
CA VAL A 43 8.41 -7.48 -12.22
C VAL A 43 9.91 -7.16 -12.26
N SER A 44 10.28 -5.95 -12.72
CA SER A 44 11.67 -5.45 -12.71
C SER A 44 12.27 -5.39 -11.32
N GLY A 45 11.46 -5.19 -10.29
CA GLY A 45 11.87 -5.19 -8.89
C GLY A 45 12.16 -6.58 -8.29
N PHE A 46 11.87 -7.67 -8.99
CA PHE A 46 12.11 -9.02 -8.46
C PHE A 46 13.57 -9.46 -8.53
N GLY A 47 14.43 -8.75 -9.27
CA GLY A 47 15.87 -9.05 -9.35
C GLY A 47 16.16 -10.42 -9.99
N VAL A 48 15.29 -10.87 -10.89
CA VAL A 48 15.45 -12.11 -11.65
C VAL A 48 16.19 -11.86 -12.97
N ASP A 49 16.73 -12.93 -13.56
CA ASP A 49 17.38 -12.88 -14.86
C ASP A 49 16.47 -12.29 -15.94
N LYS A 50 17.07 -11.60 -16.91
CA LYS A 50 16.36 -10.86 -17.96
C LYS A 50 15.40 -11.74 -18.78
N ASP A 51 15.77 -12.99 -19.03
CA ASP A 51 14.92 -13.90 -19.83
C ASP A 51 13.71 -14.38 -19.02
N ILE A 52 13.87 -14.58 -17.72
CA ILE A 52 12.76 -14.90 -16.79
C ILE A 52 11.84 -13.68 -16.67
N LEU A 53 12.42 -12.49 -16.58
CA LEU A 53 11.70 -11.23 -16.54
C LEU A 53 10.80 -11.06 -17.77
N GLU A 54 11.35 -11.33 -18.97
CA GLU A 54 10.62 -11.21 -20.23
C GLU A 54 9.48 -12.22 -20.30
N GLY A 55 9.71 -13.47 -19.90
CA GLY A 55 8.65 -14.48 -19.81
C GLY A 55 7.56 -14.11 -18.81
N LEU A 56 7.92 -13.53 -17.66
CA LEU A 56 6.97 -13.04 -16.66
C LEU A 56 6.16 -11.84 -17.17
N LYS A 57 6.80 -10.91 -17.89
CA LYS A 57 6.11 -9.78 -18.54
C LYS A 57 5.11 -10.29 -19.57
N GLN A 58 5.55 -11.15 -20.48
CA GLN A 58 4.70 -11.72 -21.53
C GLN A 58 3.53 -12.50 -20.93
N GLY A 59 3.76 -13.34 -19.92
CA GLY A 59 2.70 -14.10 -19.26
C GLY A 59 1.72 -13.22 -18.47
N THR A 60 2.23 -12.23 -17.73
CA THR A 60 1.40 -11.32 -16.91
C THR A 60 0.54 -10.41 -17.77
N LEU A 61 1.08 -9.96 -18.91
CA LEU A 61 0.44 -9.01 -19.82
C LEU A 61 -0.25 -9.71 -21.02
N ALA A 62 -0.34 -11.04 -21.02
CA ALA A 62 -0.90 -11.82 -22.12
C ALA A 62 -2.39 -11.56 -22.36
N SER A 63 -3.14 -11.17 -21.31
CA SER A 63 -4.57 -10.90 -21.39
C SER A 63 -5.03 -9.98 -20.25
N GLU A 64 -6.19 -9.35 -20.41
CA GLU A 64 -6.80 -8.53 -19.36
C GLU A 64 -7.09 -9.34 -18.09
N GLU A 65 -7.53 -10.59 -18.23
CA GLU A 65 -7.77 -11.48 -17.09
C GLU A 65 -6.46 -11.88 -16.38
N GLY A 66 -5.38 -12.07 -17.15
CA GLY A 66 -4.04 -12.30 -16.60
C GLY A 66 -3.54 -11.10 -15.78
N ILE A 67 -3.69 -9.89 -16.32
CA ILE A 67 -3.38 -8.64 -15.65
C ILE A 67 -4.16 -8.53 -14.33
N LYS A 68 -5.48 -8.71 -14.39
CA LYS A 68 -6.36 -8.63 -13.22
C LYS A 68 -5.98 -9.66 -12.15
N THR A 69 -5.70 -10.89 -12.55
CA THR A 69 -5.26 -11.96 -11.64
C THR A 69 -3.94 -11.62 -10.96
N ALA A 70 -2.94 -11.17 -11.72
CA ALA A 70 -1.64 -10.79 -11.19
C ALA A 70 -1.76 -9.61 -10.20
N VAL A 71 -2.52 -8.58 -10.58
CA VAL A 71 -2.81 -7.43 -9.71
C VAL A 71 -3.43 -7.89 -8.39
N ASN A 72 -4.47 -8.72 -8.43
CA ASN A 72 -5.14 -9.21 -7.23
C ASN A 72 -4.21 -10.00 -6.31
N ILE A 73 -3.39 -10.91 -6.87
CA ILE A 73 -2.44 -11.70 -6.10
C ILE A 73 -1.39 -10.81 -5.43
N TYR A 74 -0.74 -9.95 -6.21
CA TYR A 74 0.38 -9.16 -5.70
C TYR A 74 -0.06 -8.00 -4.80
N ALA A 75 -1.17 -7.33 -5.10
CA ALA A 75 -1.76 -6.34 -4.19
C ALA A 75 -2.22 -6.98 -2.88
N GLY A 76 -2.74 -8.22 -2.94
CA GLY A 76 -3.05 -9.02 -1.75
C GLY A 76 -1.82 -9.29 -0.88
N LYS A 77 -0.66 -9.58 -1.49
CA LYS A 77 0.60 -9.74 -0.76
C LYS A 77 1.09 -8.44 -0.12
N TYR A 78 0.98 -7.31 -0.81
CA TYR A 78 1.29 -5.99 -0.24
C TYR A 78 0.43 -5.73 1.00
N LYS A 79 -0.90 -5.87 0.85
CA LYS A 79 -1.86 -5.65 1.94
C LYS A 79 -1.60 -6.56 3.14
N LYS A 80 -1.38 -7.85 2.92
CA LYS A 80 -1.06 -8.80 4.00
C LYS A 80 0.21 -8.41 4.76
N SER A 81 1.22 -7.94 4.02
CA SER A 81 2.49 -7.52 4.60
C SER A 81 2.32 -6.24 5.44
N LEU A 82 1.54 -5.27 4.93
CA LEU A 82 1.15 -4.06 5.66
C LEU A 82 0.39 -4.39 6.94
N GLU A 83 -0.61 -5.27 6.87
CA GLU A 83 -1.45 -5.65 8.01
C GLU A 83 -0.67 -6.42 9.10
N THR A 84 0.45 -7.03 8.73
CA THR A 84 1.34 -7.78 9.65
C THR A 84 2.22 -6.84 10.48
N LEU A 85 2.58 -5.67 9.94
CA LEU A 85 3.44 -4.71 10.65
C LEU A 85 2.86 -4.34 12.01
N LYS A 86 3.73 -4.29 13.02
CA LYS A 86 3.50 -3.53 14.25
C LYS A 86 3.48 -2.04 13.96
N VAL A 87 2.78 -1.25 14.78
CA VAL A 87 2.76 0.22 14.63
C VAL A 87 4.16 0.82 14.75
N SER A 88 5.01 0.27 15.61
CA SER A 88 6.42 0.72 15.72
C SER A 88 7.20 0.46 14.43
N GLU A 89 7.06 -0.72 13.83
CA GLU A 89 7.73 -1.06 12.57
C GLU A 89 7.19 -0.20 11.42
N PHE A 90 5.88 0.05 11.39
CA PHE A 90 5.27 0.94 10.41
C PHE A 90 5.86 2.35 10.48
N TYR A 91 6.06 2.89 11.69
CA TYR A 91 6.72 4.18 11.87
C TYR A 91 8.13 4.18 11.26
N GLU A 92 8.95 3.18 11.58
CA GLU A 92 10.33 3.10 11.07
C GLU A 92 10.35 3.00 9.53
N VAL A 93 9.51 2.13 8.96
CA VAL A 93 9.41 1.94 7.50
C VAL A 93 8.88 3.20 6.79
N ARG A 94 8.05 4.01 7.45
CA ARG A 94 7.46 5.24 6.89
C ARG A 94 8.12 6.52 7.39
N PHE A 95 9.20 6.43 8.17
CA PHE A 95 9.85 7.59 8.77
C PHE A 95 10.30 8.59 7.72
N ASN A 96 10.88 8.13 6.61
CA ASN A 96 11.30 9.02 5.52
C ASN A 96 10.14 9.73 4.83
N THR A 97 8.97 9.08 4.73
CA THR A 97 7.74 9.71 4.22
C THR A 97 7.21 10.75 5.20
N LEU A 98 7.24 10.49 6.51
CA LEU A 98 6.91 11.49 7.53
C LEU A 98 7.88 12.68 7.51
N LYS A 99 9.18 12.40 7.41
CA LYS A 99 10.25 13.41 7.35
C LYS A 99 10.11 14.30 6.13
N SER A 100 9.74 13.76 4.97
CA SER A 100 9.54 14.56 3.75
C SER A 100 8.32 15.48 3.83
N LEU A 101 7.29 15.11 4.60
CA LEU A 101 6.07 15.90 4.77
C LEU A 101 6.17 16.97 5.86
N LEU A 102 6.74 16.62 7.00
CA LEU A 102 6.67 17.43 8.22
C LEU A 102 8.04 18.03 8.63
N GLY A 103 9.12 17.60 7.98
CA GLY A 103 10.48 17.88 8.42
C GLY A 103 10.92 16.97 9.56
N GLU A 104 12.24 16.96 9.82
CA GLU A 104 12.87 16.02 10.76
C GLU A 104 12.37 16.15 12.20
N ALA A 105 12.30 17.38 12.72
CA ALA A 105 11.87 17.62 14.10
C ALA A 105 10.45 17.11 14.35
N LYS A 106 9.50 17.40 13.46
CA LYS A 106 8.11 16.95 13.59
C LYS A 106 7.92 15.46 13.34
N ALA A 107 8.72 14.87 12.45
CA ALA A 107 8.72 13.42 12.24
C ALA A 107 9.23 12.66 13.48
N ALA A 108 10.22 13.21 14.18
CA ALA A 108 10.71 12.67 15.45
C ALA A 108 9.66 12.81 16.56
N GLU A 109 9.02 13.98 16.70
CA GLU A 109 7.91 14.19 17.65
C GLU A 109 6.75 13.21 17.42
N ALA A 110 6.47 12.84 16.16
CA ALA A 110 5.41 11.88 15.85
C ALA A 110 5.65 10.49 16.45
N LYS A 111 6.91 10.11 16.74
CA LYS A 111 7.28 8.80 17.29
C LYS A 111 6.48 8.44 18.54
N GLU A 112 6.35 9.37 19.47
CA GLU A 112 5.60 9.17 20.73
C GLU A 112 4.13 8.78 20.48
N THR A 113 3.54 9.25 19.36
CA THR A 113 2.18 8.88 18.98
C THR A 113 2.10 7.44 18.50
N PHE A 114 3.08 6.97 17.72
CA PHE A 114 3.16 5.58 17.26
C PHE A 114 3.50 4.62 18.41
N GLU A 115 4.39 5.02 19.32
CA GLU A 115 4.82 4.21 20.47
C GLU A 115 3.67 3.82 21.41
N LYS A 116 2.65 4.68 21.57
CA LYS A 116 1.43 4.37 22.33
C LYS A 116 0.69 3.12 21.85
N TYR A 117 0.95 2.71 20.61
CA TYR A 117 0.32 1.56 19.96
C TYR A 117 1.34 0.54 19.45
N ALA A 118 2.61 0.65 19.87
CA ALA A 118 3.75 -0.07 19.29
C ALA A 118 3.49 -1.57 19.05
N ASP A 119 2.90 -2.26 20.03
CA ASP A 119 2.69 -3.71 19.97
C ASP A 119 1.45 -4.16 19.17
N GLN A 120 0.58 -3.24 18.78
CA GLN A 120 -0.56 -3.58 17.93
C GLN A 120 -0.13 -3.69 16.47
N SER A 121 -0.68 -4.66 15.75
CA SER A 121 -0.51 -4.71 14.31
C SER A 121 -1.46 -3.74 13.60
N ILE A 122 -1.04 -3.25 12.44
CA ILE A 122 -1.88 -2.42 11.56
C ILE A 122 -3.19 -3.13 11.25
N GLY A 123 -3.14 -4.43 10.91
CA GLY A 123 -4.34 -5.23 10.62
C GLY A 123 -5.30 -5.33 11.81
N SER A 124 -4.78 -5.41 13.04
CA SER A 124 -5.61 -5.43 14.25
C SER A 124 -6.33 -4.09 14.46
N ILE A 125 -5.62 -2.98 14.27
CA ILE A 125 -6.19 -1.62 14.37
C ILE A 125 -7.25 -1.41 13.28
N THR A 126 -6.91 -1.68 12.02
CA THR A 126 -7.83 -1.55 10.88
C THR A 126 -9.10 -2.38 11.10
N LYS A 127 -8.97 -3.64 11.51
CA LYS A 127 -10.13 -4.51 11.79
C LYS A 127 -11.03 -3.92 12.88
N LYS A 128 -10.46 -3.50 14.02
CA LYS A 128 -11.23 -2.91 15.14
C LYS A 128 -11.94 -1.63 14.72
N VAL A 129 -11.26 -0.75 13.98
CA VAL A 129 -11.84 0.52 13.49
C VAL A 129 -12.96 0.25 12.48
N SER A 130 -12.75 -0.64 11.50
CA SER A 130 -13.79 -1.00 10.52
C SER A 130 -15.02 -1.63 11.17
N GLN A 131 -14.82 -2.52 12.15
CA GLN A 131 -15.92 -3.13 12.91
C GLN A 131 -16.70 -2.08 13.72
N ALA A 132 -15.99 -1.15 14.38
CA ALA A 132 -16.62 -0.07 15.12
C ALA A 132 -17.43 0.86 14.19
N GLN A 133 -16.88 1.23 13.03
CA GLN A 133 -17.60 2.01 12.03
C GLN A 133 -18.85 1.27 11.50
N ALA A 134 -18.75 -0.02 11.23
CA ALA A 134 -19.88 -0.83 10.78
C ALA A 134 -21.01 -0.86 11.81
N LYS A 135 -20.69 -1.07 13.10
CA LYS A 135 -21.66 -1.02 14.20
C LYS A 135 -22.38 0.33 14.30
N LEU A 136 -21.67 1.44 14.08
CA LEU A 136 -22.26 2.77 14.16
C LEU A 136 -23.08 3.15 12.93
N LYS A 137 -22.76 2.60 11.76
CA LYS A 137 -23.54 2.78 10.52
C LYS A 137 -24.74 1.85 10.43
N ASP A 138 -24.87 0.88 11.33
CA ASP A 138 -26.00 -0.04 11.35
C ASP A 138 -27.30 0.67 11.73
N ASN A 139 -28.24 0.63 10.78
CA ASN A 139 -29.59 1.15 10.92
C ASN A 139 -30.63 0.01 10.99
N THR A 140 -30.20 -1.26 10.99
CA THR A 140 -31.11 -2.42 11.01
C THR A 140 -31.58 -2.81 12.41
N GLY A 141 -30.93 -2.25 13.45
CA GLY A 141 -31.21 -2.61 14.84
C GLY A 141 -30.48 -3.87 15.30
N LEU A 142 -29.50 -4.35 14.52
CA LEU A 142 -28.68 -5.52 14.86
C LEU A 142 -27.78 -5.25 16.09
N PHE A 143 -27.39 -4.00 16.30
CA PHE A 143 -26.56 -3.58 17.42
C PHE A 143 -27.31 -2.65 18.38
N ASP A 144 -27.28 -3.00 19.66
CA ASP A 144 -27.86 -2.21 20.74
C ASP A 144 -27.00 -0.97 21.09
N GLU A 145 -27.54 -0.11 21.96
CA GLU A 145 -26.86 1.12 22.38
C GLU A 145 -25.55 0.86 23.14
N ALA A 146 -25.43 -0.27 23.84
CA ALA A 146 -24.20 -0.66 24.52
C ALA A 146 -23.08 -0.99 23.52
N ALA A 147 -23.39 -1.78 22.48
CA ALA A 147 -22.48 -2.10 21.40
C ALA A 147 -22.07 -0.85 20.60
N LYS A 148 -22.99 0.10 20.40
CA LYS A 148 -22.70 1.40 19.77
C LYS A 148 -21.81 2.28 20.67
N ALA A 149 -22.01 2.27 21.99
CA ALA A 149 -21.14 2.99 22.92
C ALA A 149 -19.71 2.42 22.95
N GLU A 150 -19.55 1.09 22.92
CA GLU A 150 -18.25 0.43 22.81
C GLU A 150 -17.55 0.77 21.48
N ALA A 151 -18.31 0.80 20.38
CA ALA A 151 -17.79 1.21 19.08
C ALA A 151 -17.26 2.66 19.11
N LYS A 152 -17.98 3.60 19.73
CA LYS A 152 -17.50 4.99 19.92
C LYS A 152 -16.19 5.03 20.68
N LYS A 153 -16.07 4.33 21.82
CA LYS A 153 -14.82 4.24 22.60
C LYS A 153 -13.66 3.66 21.79
N THR A 154 -13.94 2.68 20.93
CA THR A 154 -12.93 2.11 20.02
C THR A 154 -12.43 3.16 19.03
N LEU A 155 -13.32 3.97 18.45
CA LEU A 155 -12.94 5.04 17.53
C LEU A 155 -12.21 6.20 18.22
N GLU A 156 -12.60 6.56 19.44
CA GLU A 156 -11.87 7.55 20.25
C GLU A 156 -10.43 7.10 20.52
N LYS A 157 -10.24 5.80 20.80
CA LYS A 157 -8.91 5.24 21.10
C LYS A 157 -8.06 5.00 19.86
N LEU A 158 -8.63 4.50 18.77
CA LEU A 158 -7.86 3.99 17.62
C LEU A 158 -8.05 4.81 16.33
N GLY A 159 -9.06 5.67 16.26
CA GLY A 159 -9.41 6.39 15.04
C GLY A 159 -8.31 7.33 14.55
N ALA A 160 -7.67 8.06 15.47
CA ALA A 160 -6.60 8.99 15.11
C ALA A 160 -5.38 8.28 14.52
N ILE A 161 -4.87 7.22 15.19
CA ILE A 161 -3.72 6.46 14.69
C ILE A 161 -4.05 5.72 13.39
N HIS A 162 -5.26 5.15 13.27
CA HIS A 162 -5.72 4.53 12.03
C HIS A 162 -5.74 5.53 10.87
N ASN A 163 -6.28 6.73 11.08
CA ASN A 163 -6.31 7.76 10.04
C ASN A 163 -4.90 8.22 9.65
N LEU A 164 -3.97 8.32 10.61
CA LEU A 164 -2.58 8.65 10.32
C LEU A 164 -1.91 7.58 9.47
N ILE A 165 -2.13 6.29 9.78
CA ILE A 165 -1.65 5.16 8.96
C ILE A 165 -2.19 5.27 7.54
N VAL A 166 -3.50 5.48 7.38
CA VAL A 166 -4.15 5.63 6.07
C VAL A 166 -3.55 6.79 5.27
N LEU A 167 -3.38 7.96 5.88
CA LEU A 167 -2.81 9.13 5.22
C LEU A 167 -1.36 8.90 4.76
N LEU A 168 -0.56 8.19 5.55
CA LEU A 168 0.81 7.86 5.18
C LEU A 168 0.88 6.83 4.05
N GLU A 169 -0.02 5.85 4.05
CA GLU A 169 -0.14 4.89 2.94
C GLU A 169 -0.63 5.55 1.66
N ASP A 170 -1.58 6.48 1.75
CA ASP A 170 -2.04 7.24 0.59
C ASP A 170 -0.95 8.16 0.04
N ARG A 171 -0.16 8.78 0.93
CA ARG A 171 1.02 9.54 0.50
C ARG A 171 2.04 8.64 -0.20
N LYS A 172 2.31 7.45 0.37
CA LYS A 172 3.23 6.49 -0.24
C LYS A 172 2.73 6.01 -1.60
N PHE A 173 1.43 5.75 -1.72
CA PHE A 173 0.78 5.47 -2.99
C PHE A 173 1.03 6.58 -4.02
N GLU A 174 0.79 7.85 -3.67
CA GLU A 174 1.02 8.97 -4.60
C GLU A 174 2.49 9.12 -5.03
N GLU A 175 3.44 8.82 -4.15
CA GLU A 175 4.87 8.80 -4.50
C GLU A 175 5.18 7.76 -5.57
N ILE A 176 4.68 6.53 -5.41
CA ILE A 176 4.91 5.43 -6.36
C ILE A 176 4.12 5.66 -7.65
N ARG A 177 2.87 6.14 -7.53
CA ARG A 177 1.97 6.46 -8.64
C ARG A 177 2.61 7.44 -9.63
N ASN A 178 3.27 8.48 -9.12
CA ASN A 178 3.92 9.49 -9.95
C ASN A 178 5.12 8.91 -10.72
N ASP A 179 5.92 8.05 -10.08
CA ASP A 179 7.01 7.34 -10.77
C ASP A 179 6.47 6.42 -11.87
N ALA A 180 5.40 5.66 -11.59
CA ALA A 180 4.78 4.77 -12.56
C ALA A 180 4.24 5.53 -13.79
N LYS A 181 3.52 6.64 -13.59
CA LYS A 181 3.04 7.50 -14.69
C LYS A 181 4.17 8.07 -15.53
N LYS A 182 5.23 8.56 -14.88
CA LYS A 182 6.40 9.12 -15.57
C LYS A 182 7.05 8.07 -16.48
N GLN A 183 7.15 6.83 -16.00
CA GLN A 183 7.69 5.72 -16.78
C GLN A 183 6.82 5.43 -18.00
N TYR A 184 5.51 5.29 -17.83
CA TYR A 184 4.57 5.08 -18.93
C TYR A 184 4.76 6.11 -20.04
N TYR A 185 4.73 7.41 -19.69
CA TYR A 185 4.89 8.46 -20.71
C TYR A 185 6.24 8.38 -21.41
N LYS A 186 7.32 8.10 -20.67
CA LYS A 186 8.65 7.92 -21.27
C LYS A 186 8.65 6.78 -22.30
N GLU A 187 8.07 5.63 -21.95
CA GLU A 187 8.00 4.46 -22.82
C GLU A 187 7.12 4.73 -24.05
N SER A 188 5.90 5.23 -23.86
CA SER A 188 4.97 5.51 -24.95
C SER A 188 5.51 6.56 -25.92
N ILE A 189 6.13 7.63 -25.42
CA ILE A 189 6.74 8.65 -26.28
C ILE A 189 7.91 8.05 -27.08
N THR A 190 8.76 7.24 -26.44
CA THR A 190 9.91 6.60 -27.11
C THR A 190 9.45 5.65 -28.22
N GLU A 191 8.41 4.86 -27.95
CA GLU A 191 7.83 3.94 -28.94
C GLU A 191 7.23 4.69 -30.12
N LEU A 192 6.46 5.75 -29.87
CA LEU A 192 5.86 6.58 -30.92
C LEU A 192 6.94 7.23 -31.79
N LEU A 193 7.98 7.81 -31.19
CA LEU A 193 9.09 8.41 -31.94
C LEU A 193 9.79 7.39 -32.83
N THR A 194 9.96 6.15 -32.35
CA THR A 194 10.59 5.06 -33.13
C THR A 194 9.73 4.63 -34.32
N LYS A 195 8.41 4.63 -34.18
CA LYS A 195 7.46 4.28 -35.26
C LYS A 195 7.31 5.38 -36.31
N THR A 196 7.61 6.62 -35.95
CA THR A 196 7.52 7.78 -36.85
C THR A 196 8.84 8.15 -37.53
N ALA A 197 9.95 7.51 -37.14
CA ALA A 197 11.27 7.67 -37.75
C ALA A 197 11.45 6.71 -38.93
#